data_AF-M2A432-F1
#
_entry.id   AF-M2A432-F1
#
_cell.length_a   1.000
_cell.length_b   1.000
_cell.length_c   1.000
_cell.angle_alpha   90.00
_cell.angle_beta   90.00
_cell.angle_gamma   90.00
#
_symmetry.space_group_name_H-M   'P 1'
#
loop_
_entity.id
_entity.type
_entity.pdbx_description
1 polymer ?
#
loop_
_entity_poly.entity_id
_entity_poly.type
_entity_poly.pdbx_seq_one_letter_code
_entity_poly.pdbx_strand_id
1 'polypeptide(L)'
;MSLLLQDLIQQKHDDTESYERFLQKAEELAKKLVQKSGGDHPDILNGNREAIILFNNLADIEASTFQCPADDEDKAKLALQIDNVMHEKAPAYWKGDEAKESAVLNAIFPLMARDRKATIALFEIIKSQPGY
;
A
#
# COMPACT_ATOMS: atom_id res chain seq x y z
N MET A 1 -20.58 -16.14 21.27
CA MET A 1 -20.56 -14.94 20.40
C MET A 1 -19.26 -14.22 20.69
N SER A 2 -18.33 -14.22 19.74
CA SER A 2 -16.90 -14.06 20.02
C SER A 2 -16.52 -12.62 20.39
N LEU A 3 -16.01 -12.44 21.62
CA LEU A 3 -15.47 -11.19 22.17
C LEU A 3 -14.42 -10.52 21.25
N LEU A 4 -13.72 -11.31 20.44
CA LEU A 4 -12.74 -10.87 19.44
C LEU A 4 -13.31 -9.95 18.35
N LEU A 5 -14.58 -10.14 17.95
CA LEU A 5 -15.20 -9.29 16.92
C LEU A 5 -15.56 -7.91 17.48
N GLN A 6 -15.96 -7.82 18.74
CA GLN A 6 -16.29 -6.54 19.38
C GLN A 6 -15.04 -5.73 19.68
N ASP A 7 -13.93 -6.37 20.08
CA ASP A 7 -12.65 -5.69 20.32
C ASP A 7 -12.10 -5.04 19.04
N LEU A 8 -12.24 -5.74 17.90
CA LEU A 8 -11.84 -5.22 16.58
C LEU A 8 -12.70 -4.03 16.10
N ILE A 9 -13.99 -4.02 16.46
CA ILE A 9 -14.93 -2.94 16.11
C ILE A 9 -14.71 -1.72 17.01
N GLN A 10 -14.35 -1.93 18.28
CA GLN A 10 -14.10 -0.85 19.24
C GLN A 10 -12.80 -0.11 18.92
N GLN A 11 -11.75 -0.82 18.48
CA GLN A 11 -10.47 -0.23 18.09
C GLN A 11 -10.54 0.57 16.77
N LYS A 12 -11.55 0.30 15.92
CA LYS A 12 -11.78 1.02 14.65
C LYS A 12 -12.45 2.39 14.83
N HIS A 13 -13.03 2.68 15.99
CA HIS A 13 -13.84 3.89 16.20
C HIS A 13 -13.03 5.14 16.59
N ASP A 14 -11.78 5.00 17.04
CA ASP A 14 -10.94 6.12 17.51
C ASP A 14 -10.19 6.86 16.38
N ASP A 15 -10.22 6.35 15.14
CA ASP A 15 -9.33 6.83 14.07
C ASP A 15 -10.01 7.63 12.93
N THR A 16 -11.25 8.08 13.15
CA THR A 16 -12.05 8.67 12.06
C THR A 16 -11.64 10.11 11.71
N GLU A 17 -10.89 10.81 12.56
CA GLU A 17 -10.51 12.22 12.34
C GLU A 17 -9.15 12.40 11.64
N SER A 18 -8.47 11.30 11.29
CA SER A 18 -7.11 11.28 10.77
C SER A 18 -7.03 11.29 9.24
N TYR A 19 -8.12 10.98 8.53
CA TYR A 19 -8.09 10.56 7.14
C TYR A 19 -7.83 11.70 6.13
N GLU A 20 -8.47 12.87 6.29
CA GLU A 20 -8.32 13.99 5.34
C GLU A 20 -6.94 14.69 5.46
N ARG A 21 -6.46 14.90 6.69
CA ARG A 21 -5.12 15.46 6.92
C ARG A 21 -4.00 14.51 6.48
N PHE A 22 -4.30 13.23 6.47
CA PHE A 22 -3.43 12.17 6.00
C PHE A 22 -3.37 12.13 4.47
N LEU A 23 -4.48 12.33 3.76
CA LEU A 23 -4.51 12.45 2.30
C LEU A 23 -3.67 13.64 1.78
N GLN A 24 -3.63 14.75 2.50
CA GLN A 24 -2.80 15.90 2.10
C GLN A 24 -1.29 15.62 2.20
N LYS A 25 -0.85 14.95 3.27
CA LYS A 25 0.56 14.58 3.43
C LYS A 25 0.99 13.47 2.49
N ALA A 26 0.05 12.60 2.11
CA ALA A 26 0.25 11.64 1.05
C ALA A 26 0.66 12.41 -0.21
N GLU A 27 -0.19 13.27 -0.77
CA GLU A 27 0.02 13.89 -2.10
C GLU A 27 1.42 14.54 -2.32
N GLU A 28 2.05 15.07 -1.27
CA GLU A 28 3.41 15.63 -1.34
C GLU A 28 4.50 14.57 -1.59
N LEU A 29 4.31 13.35 -1.11
CA LEU A 29 5.20 12.19 -1.26
C LEU A 29 5.08 11.58 -2.67
N ALA A 30 3.86 11.42 -3.22
CA ALA A 30 3.64 11.02 -4.63
C ALA A 30 4.49 11.82 -5.62
N LYS A 31 4.61 13.13 -5.42
CA LYS A 31 5.35 14.02 -6.34
C LYS A 31 6.84 13.69 -6.44
N LYS A 32 7.44 13.06 -5.42
CA LYS A 32 8.87 12.70 -5.43
C LYS A 32 9.14 11.33 -6.06
N LEU A 33 8.15 10.44 -6.12
CA LEU A 33 8.31 9.01 -6.43
C LEU A 33 8.34 8.69 -7.94
N VAL A 34 7.83 9.57 -8.81
CA VAL A 34 7.73 9.35 -10.27
C VAL A 34 9.09 9.17 -10.98
N GLN A 35 10.23 9.45 -10.33
CA GLN A 35 11.55 9.46 -10.98
C GLN A 35 12.32 8.11 -11.01
N LYS A 36 11.87 7.01 -10.37
CA LYS A 36 12.76 5.84 -10.06
C LYS A 36 12.39 4.47 -10.70
N SER A 37 11.67 4.38 -11.81
CA SER A 37 11.12 3.09 -12.31
C SER A 37 12.02 2.23 -13.24
N GLY A 38 13.35 2.15 -13.02
CA GLY A 38 14.28 1.52 -13.99
C GLY A 38 15.31 0.51 -13.44
N GLY A 39 14.97 -0.29 -12.42
CA GLY A 39 15.90 -1.23 -11.75
C GLY A 39 15.79 -2.71 -12.18
N ASP A 40 16.87 -3.46 -11.92
CA ASP A 40 16.96 -4.93 -11.97
C ASP A 40 15.97 -5.56 -10.95
N HIS A 41 15.25 -6.61 -11.34
CA HIS A 41 14.21 -7.23 -10.51
C HIS A 41 14.20 -8.76 -10.64
N PRO A 42 13.80 -9.50 -9.58
CA PRO A 42 13.73 -10.96 -9.60
C PRO A 42 12.75 -11.51 -10.64
N ASP A 43 13.07 -12.69 -11.19
CA ASP A 43 12.28 -13.34 -12.26
C ASP A 43 10.81 -13.60 -11.89
N ILE A 44 10.49 -13.74 -10.60
CA ILE A 44 9.11 -13.92 -10.13
C ILE A 44 8.20 -12.72 -10.48
N LEU A 45 8.79 -11.56 -10.72
CA LEU A 45 8.08 -10.34 -11.12
C LEU A 45 7.94 -10.19 -12.64
N ASN A 46 8.57 -11.07 -13.43
CA ASN A 46 8.51 -11.00 -14.89
C ASN A 46 7.05 -11.05 -15.38
N GLY A 47 6.65 -10.04 -16.14
CA GLY A 47 5.28 -9.90 -16.67
C GLY A 47 4.31 -9.13 -15.77
N ASN A 48 4.66 -8.85 -14.50
CA ASN A 48 3.85 -8.08 -13.56
C ASN A 48 4.42 -6.68 -13.38
N ARG A 49 4.11 -5.77 -14.32
CA ARG A 49 4.70 -4.42 -14.36
C ARG A 49 4.39 -3.63 -13.09
N GLU A 50 3.21 -3.81 -12.55
CA GLU A 50 2.73 -3.13 -11.35
C GLU A 50 3.52 -3.59 -10.13
N ALA A 51 3.65 -4.90 -9.95
CA ALA A 51 4.48 -5.49 -8.90
C ALA A 51 5.95 -5.08 -9.00
N ILE A 52 6.51 -4.94 -10.20
CA ILE A 52 7.89 -4.43 -10.41
C ILE A 52 8.02 -2.99 -9.89
N ILE A 53 7.03 -2.13 -10.14
CA ILE A 53 7.03 -0.75 -9.64
C ILE A 53 6.95 -0.75 -8.12
N LEU A 54 6.08 -1.57 -7.51
CA LEU A 54 5.99 -1.71 -6.05
C LEU A 54 7.33 -2.16 -5.47
N PHE A 55 7.93 -3.21 -6.02
CA PHE A 55 9.24 -3.75 -5.62
C PHE A 55 10.35 -2.70 -5.62
N ASN A 56 10.44 -1.91 -6.69
CA ASN A 56 11.48 -0.90 -6.84
C ASN A 56 11.34 0.27 -5.84
N ASN A 57 10.15 0.47 -5.29
CA ASN A 57 9.87 1.56 -4.36
C ASN A 57 9.74 1.09 -2.89
N LEU A 58 9.48 -0.19 -2.62
CA LEU A 58 9.29 -0.75 -1.27
C LEU A 58 10.48 -0.50 -0.32
N ALA A 59 11.70 -0.38 -0.84
CA ALA A 59 12.89 -0.08 -0.03
C ALA A 59 13.07 1.43 0.25
N ASP A 60 12.40 2.30 -0.52
CA ASP A 60 12.55 3.77 -0.47
C ASP A 60 11.38 4.43 0.26
N ILE A 61 10.27 3.71 0.47
CA ILE A 61 9.11 4.26 1.18
C ILE A 61 9.45 4.65 2.61
N GLU A 62 8.88 5.77 3.04
CA GLU A 62 9.00 6.20 4.43
C GLU A 62 8.18 5.27 5.33
N ALA A 63 8.85 4.54 6.21
CA ALA A 63 8.25 3.61 7.16
C ALA A 63 8.63 3.96 8.60
N SER A 64 7.74 3.71 9.57
CA SER A 64 8.05 3.91 11.00
C SER A 64 8.43 2.61 11.71
N THR A 65 7.75 1.53 11.39
CA THR A 65 7.78 0.20 12.00
C THR A 65 7.89 -0.88 10.93
N PHE A 66 7.35 -0.65 9.74
CA PHE A 66 7.55 -1.55 8.61
C PHE A 66 9.04 -1.65 8.27
N GLN A 67 9.54 -2.88 8.19
CA GLN A 67 10.88 -3.18 7.76
C GLN A 67 10.79 -3.88 6.42
N CYS A 68 11.32 -3.24 5.38
CA CYS A 68 11.44 -3.89 4.08
C CYS A 68 12.33 -5.14 4.23
N PRO A 69 11.93 -6.29 3.67
CA PRO A 69 12.80 -7.46 3.60
C PRO A 69 14.13 -7.08 2.96
N ALA A 70 15.23 -7.55 3.55
CA ALA A 70 16.57 -7.36 3.01
C ALA A 70 16.84 -8.23 1.78
N ASP A 71 16.13 -9.37 1.69
CA ASP A 71 16.23 -10.31 0.59
C ASP A 71 15.32 -9.89 -0.58
N ASP A 72 15.88 -9.90 -1.79
CA ASP A 72 15.16 -9.49 -2.99
C ASP A 72 14.01 -10.44 -3.36
N GLU A 73 14.11 -11.74 -3.10
CA GLU A 73 12.99 -12.67 -3.32
C GLU A 73 11.83 -12.38 -2.36
N ASP A 74 12.10 -12.18 -1.06
CA ASP A 74 11.05 -11.88 -0.08
C ASP A 74 10.40 -10.51 -0.34
N LYS A 75 11.19 -9.52 -0.74
CA LYS A 75 10.68 -8.21 -1.18
C LYS A 75 9.81 -8.34 -2.43
N ALA A 76 10.19 -9.19 -3.39
CA ALA A 76 9.39 -9.47 -4.58
C ALA A 76 8.10 -10.21 -4.25
N LYS A 77 8.12 -11.19 -3.34
CA LYS A 77 6.91 -11.87 -2.84
C LYS A 77 5.96 -10.88 -2.18
N LEU A 78 6.47 -9.96 -1.38
CA LEU A 78 5.66 -8.90 -0.77
C LEU A 78 5.03 -7.99 -1.83
N ALA A 79 5.80 -7.57 -2.84
CA ALA A 79 5.30 -6.76 -3.95
C ALA A 79 4.15 -7.46 -4.70
N LEU A 80 4.30 -8.75 -5.01
CA LEU A 80 3.24 -9.56 -5.61
C LEU A 80 2.04 -9.72 -4.70
N GLN A 81 2.24 -9.88 -3.40
CA GLN A 81 1.14 -10.00 -2.46
C GLN A 81 0.30 -8.71 -2.42
N ILE A 82 0.95 -7.55 -2.45
CA ILE A 82 0.27 -6.25 -2.54
C ILE A 82 -0.50 -6.14 -3.85
N ASP A 83 0.13 -6.49 -4.97
CA ASP A 83 -0.49 -6.47 -6.30
C ASP A 83 -1.74 -7.37 -6.37
N ASN A 84 -1.66 -8.59 -5.85
CA ASN A 84 -2.81 -9.49 -5.77
C ASN A 84 -3.93 -8.92 -4.89
N VAL A 85 -3.59 -8.37 -3.71
CA VAL A 85 -4.58 -7.75 -2.83
C VAL A 85 -5.25 -6.55 -3.52
N MET A 86 -4.53 -5.77 -4.31
CA MET A 86 -5.11 -4.71 -5.13
C MET A 86 -6.10 -5.28 -6.15
N HIS A 87 -5.72 -6.31 -6.90
CA HIS A 87 -6.62 -6.94 -7.86
C HIS A 87 -7.86 -7.59 -7.22
N GLU A 88 -7.75 -8.14 -6.01
CA GLU A 88 -8.85 -8.82 -5.33
C GLU A 88 -9.76 -7.89 -4.51
N LYS A 89 -9.20 -6.86 -3.88
CA LYS A 89 -9.89 -6.03 -2.89
C LYS A 89 -10.19 -4.62 -3.38
N ALA A 90 -9.50 -4.11 -4.41
CA ALA A 90 -9.75 -2.76 -4.88
C ALA A 90 -11.09 -2.69 -5.62
N PRO A 91 -12.03 -1.83 -5.17
CA PRO A 91 -13.29 -1.63 -5.87
C PRO A 91 -13.07 -1.00 -7.24
N ALA A 92 -13.96 -1.23 -8.21
CA ALA A 92 -13.87 -0.54 -9.50
C ALA A 92 -14.02 0.98 -9.33
N TYR A 93 -13.22 1.75 -10.08
CA TYR A 93 -13.18 3.21 -10.05
C TYR A 93 -13.00 3.75 -8.62
N TRP A 94 -12.07 3.15 -7.88
CA TRP A 94 -11.76 3.56 -6.52
C TRP A 94 -10.98 4.88 -6.46
N LYS A 95 -10.16 5.18 -7.47
CA LYS A 95 -9.37 6.41 -7.55
C LYS A 95 -10.28 7.64 -7.58
N GLY A 96 -10.11 8.54 -6.60
CA GLY A 96 -10.92 9.75 -6.46
C GLY A 96 -12.24 9.58 -5.71
N ASP A 97 -12.56 8.36 -5.25
CA ASP A 97 -13.72 8.09 -4.38
C ASP A 97 -13.23 7.77 -2.97
N GLU A 98 -13.48 8.69 -2.04
CA GLU A 98 -12.93 8.65 -0.69
C GLU A 98 -13.26 7.36 0.08
N ALA A 99 -14.48 6.86 -0.08
CA ALA A 99 -14.94 5.66 0.60
C ALA A 99 -14.26 4.41 0.04
N LYS A 100 -14.06 4.35 -1.28
CA LYS A 100 -13.36 3.25 -1.93
C LYS A 100 -11.84 3.31 -1.71
N GLU A 101 -11.25 4.50 -1.71
CA GLU A 101 -9.85 4.72 -1.34
C GLU A 101 -9.59 4.23 0.10
N SER A 102 -10.51 4.53 1.02
CA SER A 102 -10.46 4.01 2.39
C SER A 102 -10.50 2.47 2.43
N ALA A 103 -11.31 1.83 1.58
CA ALA A 103 -11.39 0.38 1.50
C ALA A 103 -10.05 -0.24 1.03
N VAL A 104 -9.41 0.37 0.04
CA VAL A 104 -8.09 -0.04 -0.47
C VAL A 104 -7.01 0.13 0.60
N LEU A 105 -6.96 1.29 1.27
CA LEU A 105 -6.02 1.53 2.37
C LEU A 105 -6.18 0.50 3.49
N ASN A 106 -7.41 0.17 3.86
CA ASN A 106 -7.69 -0.86 4.86
C ASN A 106 -7.22 -2.27 4.44
N ALA A 107 -7.19 -2.57 3.14
CA ALA A 107 -6.71 -3.85 2.62
C ALA A 107 -5.18 -3.93 2.65
N ILE A 108 -4.47 -2.83 2.36
CA ILE A 108 -3.00 -2.76 2.33
C ILE A 108 -2.40 -2.64 3.74
N PHE A 109 -3.08 -1.95 4.66
CA PHE A 109 -2.60 -1.70 6.03
C PHE A 109 -2.04 -2.93 6.77
N PRO A 110 -2.70 -4.12 6.78
CA PRO A 110 -2.13 -5.30 7.43
C PRO A 110 -0.87 -5.84 6.74
N LEU A 111 -0.69 -5.62 5.43
CA LEU A 111 0.50 -6.06 4.68
C LEU A 111 1.74 -5.24 5.02
N MET A 112 1.55 -3.96 5.34
CA MET A 112 2.61 -3.04 5.75
C MET A 112 2.88 -3.10 7.25
N ALA A 113 2.67 -4.25 7.91
CA ALA A 113 2.85 -4.42 9.35
C ALA A 113 2.07 -3.39 10.20
N ARG A 114 0.91 -2.92 9.71
CA ARG A 114 0.10 -1.86 10.34
C ARG A 114 0.87 -0.52 10.45
N ASP A 115 1.84 -0.32 9.59
CA ASP A 115 2.57 0.93 9.48
C ASP A 115 1.82 1.92 8.60
N ARG A 116 1.36 3.01 9.21
CA ARG A 116 0.59 4.02 8.50
C ARG A 116 1.43 4.73 7.42
N LYS A 117 2.69 5.05 7.69
CA LYS A 117 3.52 5.80 6.74
C LYS A 117 3.84 4.97 5.51
N ALA A 118 4.22 3.71 5.69
CA ALA A 118 4.50 2.77 4.62
C ALA A 118 3.24 2.50 3.79
N THR A 119 2.07 2.34 4.45
CA THR A 119 0.78 2.16 3.76
C THR A 119 0.44 3.33 2.87
N ILE A 120 0.65 4.58 3.32
CA ILE A 120 0.42 5.78 2.50
C ILE A 120 1.35 5.79 1.31
N ALA A 121 2.66 5.74 1.56
CA ALA A 121 3.65 5.86 0.51
C ALA A 121 3.42 4.80 -0.58
N LEU A 122 3.06 3.59 -0.16
CA LEU A 122 2.68 2.51 -1.07
C LEU A 122 1.37 2.79 -1.83
N PHE A 123 0.32 3.23 -1.14
CA PHE A 123 -0.96 3.57 -1.75
C PHE A 123 -0.82 4.64 -2.83
N GLU A 124 0.08 5.59 -2.64
CA GLU A 124 0.36 6.63 -3.63
C GLU A 124 1.07 6.11 -4.87
N ILE A 125 2.01 5.18 -4.69
CA ILE A 125 2.66 4.49 -5.80
C ILE A 125 1.61 3.71 -6.59
N ILE A 126 0.69 3.03 -5.91
CA ILE A 126 -0.44 2.32 -6.52
C ILE A 126 -1.36 3.28 -7.27
N LYS A 127 -1.74 4.41 -6.64
CA LYS A 127 -2.63 5.42 -7.24
C LYS A 127 -2.02 6.03 -8.51
N SER A 128 -0.70 6.19 -8.54
CA SER A 128 0.06 6.72 -9.68
C SER A 128 0.25 5.72 -10.82
N GLN A 129 -0.01 4.43 -10.60
CA GLN A 129 0.10 3.40 -11.63
C GLN A 129 -1.16 3.33 -12.48
N PRO A 130 -1.05 3.26 -13.82
CA PRO A 130 -2.20 3.20 -14.71
C PRO A 130 -2.90 1.82 -14.73
N GLY A 131 -2.28 0.77 -14.17
CA GLY A 131 -2.79 -0.61 -14.19
C GLY A 131 -3.90 -0.93 -13.17
N TYR A 132 -4.09 -0.06 -12.17
CA TYR A 132 -5.13 -0.18 -11.13
C TYR A 132 -6.21 0.90 -11.24
#